data_AF-A0A6J7TXS0-F1
#
_entry.id   AF-A0A6J7TXS0-F1
#
_cell.length_a   1.000
_cell.length_b   1.000
_cell.length_c   1.000
_cell.angle_alpha   90.00
_cell.angle_beta   90.00
_cell.angle_gamma   90.00
#
_symmetry.space_group_name_H-M   'P 1'
#
loop_
_entity.id
_entity.type
_entity.pdbx_description
1 polymer ?
#
loop_
_entity_poly.entity_id
_entity_poly.type
_entity_poly.pdbx_seq_one_letter_code
_entity_poly.pdbx_strand_id
1 'polypeptide(L)'
;MLSRANALGWQGKTPVSVIVGNRPEDDISRATEAMRRYAKHAQLDVMAGVVGQRLVAIVGGTHDPMGAARHFANVYAPGPVIAGHIVDSLDQCHFSAQAALSGFDSANAWPGAPRPVSSNDLLPERALGGDDAARELLISKIFKPLVETGGELIETIDALVTYGGIEPASRALFVHANTVRYRMRKITELSDYSPMEPRELFVLNIALSIGRLGERH
;
A
#
# COMPACT_ATOMS: atom_id res chain seq x y z
N MET A 1 -22.33 -14.59 5.47
CA MET A 1 -21.01 -14.37 6.11
C MET A 1 -21.11 -14.02 7.59
N LEU A 2 -21.95 -13.07 8.02
CA LEU A 2 -22.07 -12.65 9.43
C LEU A 2 -22.33 -13.80 10.43
N SER A 3 -23.19 -14.77 10.10
CA SER A 3 -23.45 -15.93 10.98
C SER A 3 -22.19 -16.79 11.24
N ARG A 4 -21.28 -16.93 10.27
CA ARG A 4 -19.99 -17.62 10.46
C ARG A 4 -18.96 -16.74 11.18
N ALA A 5 -19.00 -15.43 10.96
CA ALA A 5 -18.12 -14.48 11.63
C ALA A 5 -18.41 -14.39 13.14
N ASN A 6 -19.69 -14.35 13.53
CA ASN A 6 -20.10 -14.34 14.94
C ASN A 6 -19.67 -15.62 15.67
N ALA A 7 -19.72 -16.78 14.99
CA ALA A 7 -19.23 -18.04 15.53
C ALA A 7 -17.70 -18.07 15.77
N LEU A 8 -16.96 -17.18 15.11
CA LEU A 8 -15.50 -17.01 15.27
C LEU A 8 -15.12 -15.90 16.26
N GLY A 9 -16.11 -15.32 16.96
CA GLY A 9 -15.92 -14.27 17.97
C GLY A 9 -15.92 -12.84 17.42
N TRP A 10 -16.36 -12.63 16.18
CA TRP A 10 -16.50 -11.29 15.60
C TRP A 10 -17.69 -10.56 16.23
N GLN A 11 -17.48 -9.35 16.74
CA GLN A 11 -18.50 -8.52 17.39
C GLN A 11 -19.07 -7.44 16.46
N GLY A 12 -18.60 -7.37 15.21
CA GLY A 12 -19.08 -6.39 14.23
C GLY A 12 -18.30 -5.08 14.24
N LYS A 13 -17.11 -5.03 14.84
CA LYS A 13 -16.34 -3.78 14.93
C LYS A 13 -15.88 -3.29 13.57
N THR A 14 -16.07 -2.00 13.35
CA THR A 14 -15.64 -1.25 12.18
C THR A 14 -14.68 -0.15 12.62
N PRO A 15 -13.78 0.31 11.75
CA PRO A 15 -13.59 -0.18 10.38
C PRO A 15 -12.75 -1.47 10.35
N VAL A 16 -12.65 -2.10 9.18
CA VAL A 16 -12.02 -3.42 8.98
C VAL A 16 -10.75 -3.30 8.14
N SER A 17 -9.72 -4.06 8.45
CA SER A 17 -8.53 -4.23 7.59
C SER A 17 -8.06 -5.68 7.59
N VAL A 18 -7.28 -6.07 6.59
CA VAL A 18 -6.76 -7.43 6.44
C VAL A 18 -5.25 -7.41 6.44
N ILE A 19 -4.63 -8.30 7.22
CA ILE A 19 -3.18 -8.45 7.30
C ILE A 19 -2.82 -9.83 6.76
N VAL A 20 -1.81 -9.89 5.90
CA VAL A 20 -1.37 -11.13 5.23
C VAL A 20 0.12 -11.32 5.46
N GLY A 21 0.54 -12.53 5.77
CA GLY A 21 1.95 -12.91 5.84
C GLY A 21 2.14 -14.41 5.69
N ASN A 22 3.39 -14.87 5.74
CA ASN A 22 3.69 -16.30 5.71
C ASN A 22 3.10 -16.99 6.95
N ARG A 23 2.50 -18.17 6.74
CA ARG A 23 2.01 -18.98 7.87
C ARG A 23 3.19 -19.57 8.66
N PRO A 24 3.10 -19.62 10.00
CA PRO A 24 3.98 -20.46 10.81
C PRO A 24 3.87 -21.92 10.40
N GLU A 25 5.00 -22.64 10.37
CA GLU A 25 5.04 -24.06 9.97
C GLU A 25 4.44 -24.96 11.05
N ASP A 26 4.77 -24.73 12.33
CA ASP A 26 4.53 -25.71 13.39
C ASP A 26 3.38 -25.37 14.35
N ASP A 27 2.98 -24.11 14.49
CA ASP A 27 2.04 -23.71 15.56
C ASP A 27 1.06 -22.60 15.16
N ILE A 28 0.23 -22.90 14.16
CA ILE A 28 -0.86 -22.01 13.69
C ILE A 28 -1.86 -21.73 14.82
N SER A 29 -2.18 -22.71 15.66
CA SER A 29 -3.12 -22.55 16.77
C SER A 29 -2.63 -21.53 17.80
N ARG A 30 -1.38 -21.63 18.25
CA ARG A 30 -0.78 -20.63 19.16
C ARG A 30 -0.65 -19.26 18.51
N ALA A 31 -0.32 -19.22 17.23
CA ALA A 31 -0.23 -17.98 16.46
C ALA A 31 -1.58 -17.24 16.43
N THR A 32 -2.65 -17.94 16.05
CA THR A 32 -4.01 -17.38 16.04
C THR A 32 -4.50 -17.01 17.44
N GLU A 33 -4.16 -17.79 18.47
CA GLU A 33 -4.49 -17.48 19.86
C GLU A 33 -3.73 -16.25 20.39
N ALA A 34 -2.47 -16.06 20.00
CA ALA A 34 -1.71 -14.85 20.34
C ALA A 34 -2.35 -13.59 19.72
N MET A 35 -2.78 -13.67 18.46
CA MET A 35 -3.53 -12.58 17.81
C MET A 35 -4.85 -12.27 18.52
N ARG A 36 -5.63 -13.29 18.89
CA ARG A 36 -6.88 -13.12 19.64
C ARG A 36 -6.67 -12.47 21.00
N ARG A 37 -5.64 -12.90 21.75
CA ARG A 37 -5.28 -12.29 23.04
C ARG A 37 -4.93 -10.82 22.90
N TYR A 38 -4.07 -10.46 21.95
CA TYR A 38 -3.76 -9.05 21.68
C TYR A 38 -5.01 -8.26 21.29
N ALA A 39 -5.82 -8.77 20.35
CA ALA A 39 -7.02 -8.10 19.89
C ALA A 39 -7.99 -7.83 21.05
N LYS A 40 -8.20 -8.81 21.93
CA LYS A 40 -9.03 -8.64 23.13
C LYS A 40 -8.50 -7.53 24.04
N HIS A 41 -7.19 -7.47 24.29
CA HIS A 41 -6.58 -6.40 25.10
C HIS A 41 -6.70 -5.02 24.45
N ALA A 42 -6.52 -4.94 23.13
CA ALA A 42 -6.65 -3.72 22.34
C ALA A 42 -8.11 -3.36 22.00
N GLN A 43 -9.10 -4.12 22.51
CA GLN A 43 -10.51 -3.98 22.17
C GLN A 43 -10.80 -4.03 20.65
N LEU A 44 -10.03 -4.83 19.92
CA LEU A 44 -10.23 -5.13 18.50
C LEU A 44 -10.97 -6.46 18.32
N ASP A 45 -11.58 -6.64 17.15
CA ASP A 45 -12.02 -7.94 16.68
C ASP A 45 -10.93 -8.55 15.79
N VAL A 46 -10.70 -9.86 15.87
CA VAL A 46 -9.79 -10.54 14.95
C VAL A 46 -10.30 -11.92 14.56
N MET A 47 -10.24 -12.20 13.26
CA MET A 47 -10.43 -13.54 12.70
C MET A 47 -9.20 -13.89 11.89
N ALA A 48 -8.52 -14.97 12.26
CA ALA A 48 -7.35 -15.46 11.54
C ALA A 48 -7.62 -16.83 10.93
N GLY A 49 -7.11 -17.05 9.72
CA GLY A 49 -7.22 -18.30 8.98
C GLY A 49 -6.05 -18.50 8.04
N VAL A 50 -5.83 -19.74 7.62
CA VAL A 50 -4.74 -20.10 6.70
C VAL A 50 -5.31 -20.32 5.30
N VAL A 51 -4.67 -19.73 4.30
CA VAL A 51 -4.99 -19.88 2.87
C VAL A 51 -3.69 -20.26 2.14
N GLY A 52 -3.56 -21.53 1.76
CA GLY A 52 -2.32 -22.05 1.19
C GLY A 52 -1.14 -21.91 2.17
N GLN A 53 -0.07 -21.22 1.77
CA GLN A 53 1.10 -20.93 2.63
C GLN A 53 1.00 -19.60 3.39
N ARG A 54 -0.19 -18.96 3.38
CA ARG A 54 -0.38 -17.62 3.94
C ARG A 54 -1.27 -17.70 5.16
N LEU A 55 -0.93 -16.94 6.19
CA LEU A 55 -1.80 -16.62 7.31
C LEU A 55 -2.48 -15.29 6.99
N VAL A 56 -3.80 -15.25 7.12
CA VAL A 56 -4.63 -14.08 6.84
C VAL A 56 -5.38 -13.72 8.11
N ALA A 57 -5.22 -12.49 8.59
CA ALA A 57 -5.92 -11.96 9.75
C ALA A 57 -6.82 -10.78 9.33
N ILE A 58 -8.12 -10.93 9.52
CA ILE A 58 -9.11 -9.86 9.41
C ILE A 58 -9.21 -9.18 10.77
N VAL A 59 -9.01 -7.88 10.82
CA VAL A 59 -9.01 -7.07 12.05
C VAL A 59 -10.11 -6.03 11.98
N GLY A 60 -10.98 -5.99 12.99
CA GLY A 60 -12.08 -5.03 13.11
C GLY A 60 -11.85 -4.04 14.25
N GLY A 61 -12.26 -2.79 14.05
CA GLY A 61 -12.13 -1.71 15.04
C GLY A 61 -10.78 -1.01 15.03
N THR A 62 -9.95 -1.18 14.00
CA THR A 62 -8.64 -0.52 13.91
C THR A 62 -8.63 0.59 12.85
N HIS A 63 -8.34 1.81 13.29
CA HIS A 63 -8.00 2.93 12.40
C HIS A 63 -6.50 2.99 12.07
N ASP A 64 -5.68 2.11 12.68
CA ASP A 64 -4.26 1.96 12.39
C ASP A 64 -3.93 0.49 12.07
N PRO A 65 -4.17 0.04 10.81
CA PRO A 65 -3.81 -1.29 10.37
C PRO A 65 -2.31 -1.59 10.52
N MET A 66 -1.45 -0.59 10.36
CA MET A 66 0.00 -0.72 10.48
C MET A 66 0.43 -0.93 11.93
N GLY A 67 -0.22 -0.26 12.88
CA GLY A 67 -0.11 -0.54 14.32
C GLY A 67 -0.46 -1.98 14.65
N ALA A 68 -1.65 -2.43 14.23
CA ALA A 68 -2.07 -3.82 14.44
C ALA A 68 -1.08 -4.82 13.80
N ALA A 69 -0.64 -4.57 12.57
CA ALA A 69 0.32 -5.41 11.87
C ALA A 69 1.69 -5.45 12.57
N ARG A 70 2.16 -4.35 13.16
CA ARG A 70 3.41 -4.33 13.95
C ARG A 70 3.32 -5.26 15.15
N HIS A 71 2.18 -5.27 15.84
CA HIS A 71 1.97 -6.19 16.97
C HIS A 71 1.86 -7.65 16.54
N PHE A 72 1.29 -7.92 15.36
CA PHE A 72 1.19 -9.28 14.82
C PHE A 72 2.44 -9.75 14.07
N ALA A 73 3.40 -8.88 13.76
CA ALA A 73 4.53 -9.20 12.87
C ALA A 73 5.32 -10.46 13.29
N ASN A 74 5.51 -10.65 14.60
CA ASN A 74 6.22 -11.79 15.20
C ASN A 74 5.41 -13.10 15.20
N VAL A 75 4.10 -13.01 14.94
CA VAL A 75 3.22 -14.18 14.81
C VAL A 75 3.35 -14.81 13.43
N TYR A 76 3.67 -14.01 12.40
CA TYR A 76 3.90 -14.51 11.05
C TYR A 76 5.30 -15.12 10.91
N ALA A 77 5.43 -16.14 10.07
CA ALA A 77 6.73 -16.71 9.70
C ALA A 77 7.62 -15.67 8.98
N PRO A 78 8.94 -15.92 8.84
CA PRO A 78 9.84 -15.03 8.10
C PRO A 78 9.31 -14.68 6.71
N GLY A 79 9.48 -13.43 6.29
CA GLY A 79 8.98 -12.90 5.02
C GLY A 79 8.13 -11.64 5.20
N PRO A 80 7.45 -11.20 4.12
CA PRO A 80 6.66 -9.98 4.15
C PRO A 80 5.41 -10.12 5.03
N VAL A 81 5.05 -9.03 5.69
CA VAL A 81 3.78 -8.87 6.41
C VAL A 81 3.11 -7.62 5.86
N ILE A 82 2.00 -7.80 5.16
CA ILE A 82 1.32 -6.74 4.42
C ILE A 82 0.05 -6.36 5.15
N ALA A 83 -0.14 -5.07 5.41
CA ALA A 83 -1.40 -4.52 5.89
C ALA A 83 -2.22 -3.97 4.72
N GLY A 84 -3.42 -4.49 4.54
CA GLY A 84 -4.44 -3.95 3.66
C GLY A 84 -4.93 -2.59 4.13
N HIS A 85 -5.51 -1.81 3.21
CA HIS A 85 -6.18 -0.56 3.54
C HIS A 85 -7.44 -0.80 4.39
N ILE A 86 -7.89 0.26 5.05
CA ILE A 86 -9.12 0.26 5.84
C ILE A 86 -10.34 0.23 4.91
N VAL A 87 -11.34 -0.56 5.26
CA VAL A 87 -12.68 -0.56 4.66
C VAL A 87 -13.75 -0.39 5.74
N ASP A 88 -14.93 0.10 5.37
CA ASP A 88 -15.92 0.53 6.35
C ASP A 88 -16.60 -0.64 7.09
N SER A 89 -16.60 -1.83 6.48
CA SER A 89 -17.39 -2.96 6.98
C SER A 89 -16.80 -4.32 6.59
N LEU A 90 -17.30 -5.37 7.25
CA LEU A 90 -16.86 -6.74 7.00
C LEU A 90 -17.23 -7.25 5.60
N ASP A 91 -18.32 -6.80 5.00
CA ASP A 91 -18.70 -7.17 3.63
C ASP A 91 -17.72 -6.61 2.58
N GLN A 92 -17.11 -5.46 2.85
CA GLN A 92 -16.07 -4.85 2.02
C GLN A 92 -14.65 -5.42 2.28
N CYS A 93 -14.49 -6.34 3.26
CA CYS A 93 -13.16 -6.83 3.64
C CYS A 93 -12.37 -7.48 2.50
N HIS A 94 -13.06 -7.96 1.46
CA HIS A 94 -12.45 -8.54 0.28
C HIS A 94 -11.57 -7.53 -0.48
N PHE A 95 -11.90 -6.22 -0.50
CA PHE A 95 -11.04 -5.20 -1.13
C PHE A 95 -9.72 -5.04 -0.38
N SER A 96 -9.77 -4.97 0.95
CA SER A 96 -8.59 -4.94 1.81
C SER A 96 -7.74 -6.22 1.66
N ALA A 97 -8.41 -7.39 1.61
CA ALA A 97 -7.76 -8.68 1.41
C ALA A 97 -7.07 -8.78 0.05
N GLN A 98 -7.73 -8.36 -1.03
CA GLN A 98 -7.15 -8.35 -2.38
C GLN A 98 -5.90 -7.48 -2.45
N ALA A 99 -5.95 -6.27 -1.89
CA ALA A 99 -4.78 -5.39 -1.84
C ALA A 99 -3.63 -5.98 -1.02
N ALA A 100 -3.91 -6.60 0.13
CA ALA A 100 -2.89 -7.23 0.97
C ALA A 100 -2.29 -8.49 0.33
N LEU A 101 -3.13 -9.32 -0.33
CA LEU A 101 -2.68 -10.51 -1.05
C LEU A 101 -1.83 -10.15 -2.27
N SER A 102 -2.27 -9.18 -3.08
CA SER A 102 -1.47 -8.67 -4.20
C SER A 102 -0.15 -8.07 -3.71
N GLY A 103 -0.19 -7.26 -2.65
CA GLY A 103 1.02 -6.74 -2.02
C GLY A 103 1.95 -7.85 -1.55
N PHE A 104 1.42 -8.95 -1.01
CA PHE A 104 2.21 -10.09 -0.55
C PHE A 104 2.88 -10.81 -1.72
N ASP A 105 2.16 -10.97 -2.83
CA ASP A 105 2.65 -11.62 -4.05
C ASP A 105 3.70 -10.79 -4.80
N SER A 106 3.69 -9.46 -4.63
CA SER A 106 4.61 -8.55 -5.31
C SER A 106 5.70 -7.97 -4.39
N ALA A 107 5.69 -8.27 -3.09
CA ALA A 107 6.62 -7.68 -2.11
C ALA A 107 8.11 -7.95 -2.41
N ASN A 108 8.41 -9.05 -3.09
CA ASN A 108 9.78 -9.39 -3.50
C ASN A 108 10.38 -8.38 -4.50
N ALA A 109 9.55 -7.61 -5.22
CA ALA A 109 10.01 -6.55 -6.11
C ALA A 109 10.51 -5.30 -5.35
N TRP A 110 10.28 -5.21 -4.03
CA TRP A 110 10.92 -4.22 -3.15
C TRP A 110 11.64 -4.93 -1.98
N PRO A 111 12.87 -5.44 -2.18
CA PRO A 111 13.60 -6.19 -1.15
C PRO A 111 13.83 -5.42 0.17
N GLY A 112 13.87 -4.09 0.11
CA GLY A 112 14.02 -3.20 1.27
C GLY A 112 12.72 -2.76 1.92
N ALA A 113 11.57 -3.35 1.56
CA ALA A 113 10.29 -3.00 2.16
C ALA A 113 10.30 -3.22 3.68
N PRO A 114 9.67 -2.32 4.47
CA PRO A 114 9.58 -2.49 5.91
C PRO A 114 8.75 -3.73 6.28
N ARG A 115 8.93 -4.23 7.51
CA ARG A 115 8.10 -5.32 8.05
C ARG A 115 7.41 -4.84 9.34
N PRO A 116 6.08 -4.61 9.34
CA PRO A 116 5.15 -4.73 8.21
C PRO A 116 5.26 -3.59 7.18
N VAL A 117 4.61 -3.73 6.03
CA VAL A 117 4.44 -2.70 4.98
C VAL A 117 2.97 -2.55 4.58
N SER A 118 2.56 -1.34 4.23
CA SER A 118 1.20 -1.09 3.72
C SER A 118 1.06 -1.58 2.28
N SER A 119 -0.09 -2.16 1.94
CA SER A 119 -0.46 -2.47 0.56
C SER A 119 -0.47 -1.23 -0.34
N ASN A 120 -0.69 -0.03 0.21
CA ASN A 120 -0.64 1.23 -0.53
C ASN A 120 0.80 1.74 -0.76
N ASP A 121 1.78 1.25 0.00
CA ASP A 121 3.19 1.59 -0.24
C ASP A 121 3.78 0.72 -1.35
N LEU A 122 3.06 -0.33 -1.78
CA LEU A 122 3.42 -1.31 -2.80
C LEU A 122 2.66 -1.10 -4.12
N LEU A 123 2.06 0.08 -4.36
CA LEU A 123 1.27 0.33 -5.56
C LEU A 123 2.03 0.03 -6.87
N PRO A 124 3.30 0.45 -7.04
CA PRO A 124 4.05 0.11 -8.25
C PRO A 124 4.23 -1.39 -8.44
N GLU A 125 4.65 -2.10 -7.39
CA GLU A 125 4.91 -3.54 -7.43
C GLU A 125 3.63 -4.31 -7.74
N ARG A 126 2.52 -3.96 -7.07
CA ARG A 126 1.20 -4.55 -7.30
C ARG A 126 0.74 -4.32 -8.75
N ALA A 127 0.86 -3.09 -9.25
CA ALA A 127 0.45 -2.74 -10.61
C ALA A 127 1.27 -3.49 -11.68
N LEU A 128 2.57 -3.64 -11.47
CA LEU A 128 3.47 -4.45 -12.32
C LEU A 128 3.15 -5.94 -12.20
N GLY A 129 2.75 -6.40 -11.02
CA GLY A 129 2.24 -7.75 -10.74
C GLY A 129 0.85 -8.05 -11.32
N GLY A 130 0.22 -7.09 -12.01
CA GLY A 130 -1.08 -7.26 -12.67
C GLY A 130 -2.30 -6.89 -11.84
N ASP A 131 -2.13 -6.20 -10.71
CA ASP A 131 -3.25 -5.66 -9.92
C ASP A 131 -3.84 -4.41 -10.58
N ASP A 132 -4.99 -4.58 -11.24
CA ASP A 132 -5.70 -3.47 -11.89
C ASP A 132 -6.24 -2.43 -10.90
N ALA A 133 -6.54 -2.81 -9.65
CA ALA A 133 -6.94 -1.83 -8.64
C ALA A 133 -5.76 -0.93 -8.23
N ALA A 134 -4.54 -1.48 -8.17
CA ALA A 134 -3.33 -0.69 -7.95
C ALA A 134 -3.05 0.25 -9.13
N ARG A 135 -3.26 -0.21 -10.38
CA ARG A 135 -3.16 0.64 -11.58
C ARG A 135 -4.15 1.80 -11.54
N GLU A 136 -5.41 1.53 -11.23
CA GLU A 136 -6.43 2.59 -11.14
C GLU A 136 -6.12 3.58 -10.01
N LEU A 137 -5.59 3.12 -8.87
CA LEU A 137 -5.15 4.01 -7.79
C LEU A 137 -4.00 4.93 -8.23
N LEU A 138 -3.00 4.41 -8.94
CA LEU A 138 -1.90 5.23 -9.48
C LEU A 138 -2.43 6.25 -10.50
N ILE A 139 -3.37 5.87 -11.35
CA ILE A 139 -3.96 6.77 -12.34
C ILE A 139 -4.80 7.86 -11.66
N SER A 140 -5.74 7.46 -10.81
CA SER A 140 -6.73 8.36 -10.21
C SER A 140 -6.15 9.31 -9.17
N LYS A 141 -5.16 8.86 -8.38
CA LYS A 141 -4.57 9.69 -7.30
C LYS A 141 -3.37 10.49 -7.72
N ILE A 142 -2.65 10.09 -8.78
CA ILE A 142 -1.39 10.73 -9.16
C ILE A 142 -1.49 11.28 -10.57
N PHE A 143 -1.72 10.42 -11.56
CA PHE A 143 -1.64 10.82 -12.97
C PHE A 143 -2.70 11.88 -13.33
N LYS A 144 -3.98 11.61 -13.08
CA LYS A 144 -5.08 12.53 -13.43
C LYS A 144 -4.93 13.92 -12.76
N PRO A 145 -4.70 14.04 -11.44
CA PRO A 145 -4.49 15.35 -10.81
C PRO A 145 -3.32 16.14 -11.37
N LEU A 146 -2.23 15.47 -11.77
CA LEU A 146 -1.08 16.12 -12.38
C LEU A 146 -1.39 16.63 -13.80
N VAL A 147 -2.08 15.83 -14.62
CA VAL A 147 -2.51 16.22 -15.97
C VAL A 147 -3.45 17.43 -15.93
N GLU A 148 -4.42 17.43 -15.01
CA GLU A 148 -5.40 18.52 -14.84
C GLU A 148 -4.75 19.85 -14.44
N THR A 149 -3.65 19.81 -13.69
CA THR A 149 -2.92 21.01 -13.25
C THR A 149 -2.01 21.57 -14.36
N GLY A 150 -1.49 20.71 -15.24
CA GLY A 150 -0.71 21.10 -16.42
C GLY A 150 0.60 20.32 -16.61
N GLY A 151 1.11 20.31 -17.84
CA GLY A 151 2.25 19.49 -18.27
C GLY A 151 3.58 19.78 -17.55
N GLU A 152 3.79 20.98 -17.02
CA GLU A 152 5.05 21.38 -16.41
C GLU A 152 5.45 20.53 -15.18
N LEU A 153 4.47 20.04 -14.41
CA LEU A 153 4.73 19.17 -13.26
C LEU A 153 5.19 17.79 -13.71
N ILE A 154 4.57 17.26 -14.77
CA ILE A 154 4.93 16.00 -15.41
C ILE A 154 6.34 16.09 -16.00
N GLU A 155 6.65 17.16 -16.74
CA GLU A 155 7.99 17.43 -17.28
C GLU A 155 9.05 17.50 -16.17
N THR A 156 8.67 18.04 -15.01
CA THR A 156 9.57 18.10 -13.85
C THR A 156 9.88 16.73 -13.29
N ILE A 157 8.88 15.83 -13.20
CA ILE A 157 9.10 14.44 -12.78
C ILE A 157 9.98 13.71 -13.79
N ASP A 158 9.68 13.82 -15.09
CA ASP A 158 10.47 13.18 -16.15
C ASP A 158 11.94 13.64 -16.11
N ALA A 159 12.18 14.95 -15.92
CA ALA A 159 13.52 15.50 -15.81
C ALA A 159 14.26 15.01 -14.56
N LEU A 160 13.58 14.92 -13.40
CA LEU A 160 14.17 14.39 -12.17
C LEU A 160 14.58 12.92 -12.33
N VAL A 161 13.74 12.10 -12.96
CA VAL A 161 14.02 10.69 -13.26
C VAL A 161 15.17 10.55 -14.24
N THR A 162 15.20 11.37 -15.30
CA THR A 162 16.17 11.26 -16.39
C THR A 162 17.56 11.75 -15.99
N TYR A 163 17.64 12.89 -15.30
CA TYR A 163 18.90 13.58 -15.06
C TYR A 163 19.44 13.46 -13.62
N GLY A 164 18.65 12.90 -12.70
CA GLY A 164 19.12 12.57 -11.36
C GLY A 164 19.42 13.80 -10.50
N GLY A 165 18.38 14.55 -10.11
CA GLY A 165 18.45 15.63 -9.13
C GLY A 165 18.03 17.00 -9.64
N ILE A 166 17.97 17.97 -8.73
CA ILE A 166 17.39 19.30 -8.97
C ILE A 166 18.24 20.12 -9.95
N GLU A 167 19.56 20.19 -9.75
CA GLU A 167 20.44 21.02 -10.60
C GLU A 167 20.57 20.50 -12.04
N PRO A 168 20.67 19.18 -12.30
CA PRO A 168 20.58 18.66 -13.67
C PRO A 168 19.21 18.90 -14.30
N ALA A 169 18.11 18.66 -13.57
CA ALA A 169 16.76 18.87 -14.07
C ALA A 169 16.47 20.36 -14.38
N SER A 170 16.94 21.29 -13.55
CA SER A 170 16.77 22.73 -13.76
C SER A 170 17.44 23.19 -15.06
N ARG A 171 18.66 22.71 -15.33
CA ARG A 171 19.38 22.97 -16.58
C ARG A 171 18.65 22.40 -17.80
N ALA A 172 18.14 21.17 -17.70
CA ALA A 172 17.43 20.52 -18.80
C ALA A 172 16.10 21.21 -19.14
N LEU A 173 15.41 21.73 -18.12
CA LEU A 173 14.14 22.45 -18.27
C LEU A 173 14.32 23.96 -18.53
N PHE A 174 15.55 24.47 -18.57
CA PHE A 174 15.85 25.91 -18.70
C PHE A 174 15.15 26.79 -17.65
N VAL A 175 15.03 26.29 -16.42
CA VAL A 175 14.44 27.02 -15.29
C VAL A 175 15.42 27.14 -14.13
N HIS A 176 15.13 28.03 -13.19
CA HIS A 176 15.90 28.13 -11.96
C HIS A 176 15.63 26.93 -11.03
N ALA A 177 16.62 26.51 -10.23
CA ALA A 177 16.48 25.41 -9.26
C ALA A 177 15.32 25.62 -8.26
N ASN A 178 15.01 26.88 -7.91
CA ASN A 178 13.86 27.20 -7.06
C ASN A 178 12.51 26.90 -7.71
N THR A 179 12.40 27.03 -9.04
CA THR A 179 11.20 26.66 -9.78
C THR A 179 10.98 25.15 -9.71
N VAL A 180 12.04 24.35 -9.86
CA VAL A 180 11.97 22.89 -9.69
C VAL A 180 11.52 22.55 -8.26
N ARG A 181 12.12 23.15 -7.23
CA ARG A 181 11.70 22.94 -5.82
C ARG A 181 10.24 23.32 -5.58
N TYR A 182 9.77 24.41 -6.19
CA TYR A 182 8.37 24.82 -6.12
C TYR A 182 7.45 23.78 -6.77
N ARG A 183 7.77 23.33 -7.99
CA ARG A 183 7.00 22.29 -8.69
C ARG A 183 7.01 20.97 -7.92
N MET A 184 8.13 20.57 -7.33
CA MET A 184 8.21 19.38 -6.47
C MET A 184 7.27 19.47 -5.26
N ARG A 185 7.24 20.62 -4.56
CA ARG A 185 6.26 20.83 -3.48
C ARG A 185 4.84 20.73 -3.98
N LYS A 186 4.56 21.29 -5.17
CA LYS A 186 3.23 21.22 -5.76
C LYS A 186 2.82 19.79 -6.14
N ILE A 187 3.75 18.98 -6.64
CA ILE A 187 3.54 17.55 -6.90
C ILE A 187 3.18 16.82 -5.61
N THR A 188 3.89 17.09 -4.51
CA THR A 188 3.57 16.50 -3.20
C THR A 188 2.18 16.90 -2.71
N GLU A 189 1.82 18.18 -2.83
CA GLU A 189 0.48 18.66 -2.45
C GLU A 189 -0.66 17.99 -3.24
N LEU A 190 -0.41 17.61 -4.50
CA LEU A 190 -1.44 17.06 -5.38
C LEU A 190 -1.55 15.53 -5.32
N SER A 191 -0.45 14.85 -5.04
CA SER A 191 -0.36 13.38 -5.15
C SER A 191 -0.10 12.67 -3.82
N ASP A 192 0.24 13.41 -2.77
CA ASP A 192 0.79 12.89 -1.50
C ASP A 192 2.17 12.22 -1.63
N TYR A 193 2.83 12.30 -2.79
CA TYR A 193 4.16 11.74 -3.05
C TYR A 193 5.20 12.84 -3.35
N SER A 194 6.33 12.78 -2.65
CA SER A 194 7.48 13.68 -2.73
C SER A 194 8.50 13.23 -3.78
N PRO A 195 8.75 14.03 -4.83
CA PRO A 195 9.85 13.75 -5.75
C PRO A 195 11.25 13.86 -5.11
N MET A 196 11.36 14.33 -3.85
CA MET A 196 12.63 14.36 -3.11
C MET A 196 13.04 12.99 -2.60
N GLU A 197 12.08 12.12 -2.32
CA GLU A 197 12.34 10.78 -1.81
C GLU A 197 12.46 9.80 -2.98
N PRO A 198 13.59 9.07 -3.12
CA PRO A 198 13.79 8.17 -4.26
C PRO A 198 12.69 7.12 -4.43
N ARG A 199 12.14 6.62 -3.32
CA ARG A 199 11.03 5.66 -3.33
C ARG A 199 9.75 6.27 -3.91
N GLU A 200 9.43 7.50 -3.53
CA GLU A 200 8.21 8.17 -3.97
C GLU A 200 8.35 8.70 -5.40
N LEU A 201 9.55 9.14 -5.81
CA LEU A 201 9.86 9.44 -7.20
C LEU A 201 9.66 8.20 -8.12
N PHE A 202 10.01 7.01 -7.64
CA PHE A 202 9.70 5.77 -8.36
C PHE A 202 8.19 5.53 -8.49
N VAL A 203 7.40 5.77 -7.44
CA VAL A 203 5.93 5.68 -7.49
C VAL A 203 5.35 6.64 -8.52
N LEU A 204 5.79 7.91 -8.49
CA LEU A 204 5.38 8.94 -9.44
C LEU A 204 5.71 8.52 -10.88
N ASN A 205 6.94 8.06 -11.14
CA ASN A 205 7.36 7.63 -12.48
C ASN A 205 6.51 6.47 -13.03
N ILE A 206 6.20 5.48 -12.19
CA ILE A 206 5.36 4.35 -12.58
C ILE A 206 3.91 4.79 -12.82
N ALA A 207 3.37 5.71 -12.01
CA ALA A 207 2.06 6.28 -12.24
C ALA A 207 1.97 7.02 -13.59
N LEU A 208 2.97 7.84 -13.92
CA LEU A 208 3.04 8.52 -15.22
C LEU A 208 3.10 7.53 -16.38
N SER A 209 3.93 6.49 -16.25
CA SER A 209 4.08 5.45 -17.28
C SER A 209 2.77 4.69 -17.51
N ILE A 210 2.08 4.28 -16.45
CA ILE A 210 0.80 3.58 -16.53
C ILE A 210 -0.30 4.50 -17.09
N GLY A 211 -0.36 5.76 -16.64
CA GLY A 211 -1.33 6.74 -17.13
C GLY A 211 -1.22 6.95 -18.64
N ARG A 212 -0.01 7.20 -19.14
CA ARG A 212 0.28 7.32 -20.58
C ARG A 212 -0.11 6.08 -21.39
N LEU A 213 0.03 4.88 -20.81
CA LEU A 213 -0.40 3.62 -21.44
C LEU A 213 -1.92 3.46 -21.51
N GLY A 214 -2.67 4.16 -20.66
CA GLY A 214 -4.13 4.19 -20.65
C GLY A 214 -4.71 5.24 -21.60
N GLU A 215 -3.98 6.32 -21.87
CA GLU A 215 -4.35 7.39 -22.81
C GLU A 215 -4.20 7.02 -24.31
N ARG A 216 -4.15 5.73 -24.66
CA ARG A 216 -3.90 5.30 -26.06
C ARG A 216 -4.83 6.02 -27.05
N HIS A 217 -4.20 6.62 -28.05
CA HIS A 217 -4.80 7.14 -29.28
C HIS A 217 -5.64 6.09 -30.02
#